data_AF-A0A7S0E709-F1
#
_entry.id   AF-A0A7S0E709-F1
#
_cell.length_a   1.000
_cell.length_b   1.000
_cell.length_c   1.000
_cell.angle_alpha   90.00
_cell.angle_beta   90.00
_cell.angle_gamma   90.00
#
_symmetry.space_group_name_H-M   'P 1'
#
loop_
_entity.id
_entity.type
_entity.pdbx_description
1 polymer ?
#
loop_
_entity_poly.entity_id
_entity_poly.type
_entity_poly.pdbx_seq_one_letter_code
_entity_poly.pdbx_strand_id
1 'polypeptide(L)'
;MSTFDGQPALPKLPIPPLEDTCKRYLLAVTPLLTKQELVTTTAAVERFLATDGPALQRSLCEYAADKSSYIEDFWFDAYLSGSSSVVLNINPYFVLEDDPTPSNNDQVHRAASLTMSALQFIGKLRAGTLAADDWRGTPLCMNQYRKLFGCTRVPHQEADEIVCYPESRHLVVMAKGRGFHLDG
;
A
#
# COMPACT_ATOMS: atom_id res chain seq x y z
N MET A 1 -21.08 -2.95 -14.30
CA MET A 1 -20.09 -3.40 -13.31
C MET A 1 -19.71 -2.19 -12.47
N SER A 2 -19.92 -2.30 -11.16
CA SER A 2 -19.43 -1.36 -10.18
C SER A 2 -17.91 -1.51 -9.99
N THR A 3 -17.28 -0.48 -9.44
CA THR A 3 -15.85 -0.43 -9.07
C THR A 3 -15.36 -1.65 -8.29
N PHE A 4 -16.22 -2.25 -7.45
CA PHE A 4 -15.82 -3.35 -6.55
C PHE A 4 -16.42 -4.71 -6.92
N ASP A 5 -17.22 -4.82 -7.98
CA ASP A 5 -17.92 -6.08 -8.34
C ASP A 5 -16.95 -7.23 -8.61
N GLY A 6 -15.77 -6.94 -9.17
CA GLY A 6 -14.75 -7.94 -9.50
C GLY A 6 -13.91 -8.42 -8.32
N GLN A 7 -13.99 -7.77 -7.15
CA GLN A 7 -13.13 -8.06 -6.00
C GLN A 7 -13.17 -9.53 -5.54
N PRO A 8 -14.35 -10.16 -5.39
CA PRO A 8 -14.42 -11.55 -4.94
C PRO A 8 -13.84 -12.56 -5.93
N ALA A 9 -13.69 -12.17 -7.20
CA ALA A 9 -13.15 -13.01 -8.26
C ALA A 9 -11.62 -12.90 -8.41
N LEU A 10 -10.97 -11.99 -7.68
CA LEU A 10 -9.52 -11.84 -7.73
C LEU A 10 -8.84 -13.07 -7.11
N PRO A 11 -7.74 -13.56 -7.71
CA PRO A 11 -6.98 -14.66 -7.13
C PRO A 11 -6.33 -14.21 -5.82
N LYS A 12 -6.30 -15.11 -4.83
CA LYS A 12 -5.52 -14.91 -3.60
C LYS A 12 -4.03 -14.85 -3.94
N LEU A 13 -3.28 -14.07 -3.18
CA LEU A 13 -1.82 -14.03 -3.31
C LEU A 13 -1.23 -15.41 -2.96
N PRO A 14 -0.50 -16.08 -3.88
CA PRO A 14 0.01 -17.42 -3.63
C PRO A 14 1.18 -17.38 -2.64
N ILE A 15 1.23 -18.38 -1.75
CA ILE A 15 2.41 -18.65 -0.93
C ILE A 15 3.36 -19.54 -1.74
N PRO A 16 4.59 -19.10 -2.04
CA PRO A 16 5.54 -19.93 -2.79
C PRO A 16 5.97 -21.16 -1.97
N PRO A 17 6.39 -22.25 -2.63
CA PRO A 17 7.04 -23.36 -1.94
C PRO A 17 8.26 -22.89 -1.14
N LEU A 18 8.46 -23.47 0.04
CA LEU A 18 9.55 -23.10 0.94
C LEU A 18 10.93 -23.25 0.26
N GLU A 19 11.13 -24.37 -0.43
CA GLU A 19 12.38 -24.69 -1.14
C GLU A 19 12.69 -23.66 -2.24
N ASP A 20 11.67 -23.27 -3.01
CA ASP A 20 11.78 -22.24 -4.05
C ASP A 20 12.13 -20.88 -3.45
N THR A 21 11.51 -20.52 -2.32
CA THR A 21 11.83 -19.29 -1.58
C THR A 21 13.28 -19.28 -1.11
N CYS A 22 13.74 -20.36 -0.47
CA CYS A 22 15.11 -20.51 0.00
C CYS A 22 16.14 -20.45 -1.15
N LYS A 23 15.84 -21.10 -2.28
CA LYS A 23 16.68 -21.06 -3.47
C LYS A 23 16.79 -19.65 -4.06
N ARG A 24 15.66 -18.94 -4.19
CA ARG A 24 15.63 -17.55 -4.68
C ARG A 24 16.35 -16.60 -3.72
N TYR A 25 16.20 -16.81 -2.42
CA TYR A 25 16.92 -16.07 -1.39
C TYR A 25 18.43 -16.20 -1.57
N LEU A 26 18.97 -17.43 -1.65
CA LEU A 26 20.41 -17.66 -1.86
C LEU A 26 20.91 -17.00 -3.16
N LEU A 27 20.15 -17.13 -4.26
CA LEU A 27 20.48 -16.47 -5.52
C LEU A 27 20.59 -14.94 -5.36
N ALA A 28 19.66 -14.33 -4.65
CA ALA A 28 19.61 -12.88 -4.45
C ALA A 28 20.74 -12.36 -3.55
N VAL A 29 21.11 -13.10 -2.49
CA VAL A 29 22.16 -12.66 -1.56
C VAL A 29 23.57 -13.01 -2.03
N THR A 30 23.76 -14.03 -2.86
CA THR A 30 25.08 -14.44 -3.37
C THR A 30 25.97 -13.29 -3.86
N PRO A 31 25.51 -12.33 -4.70
CA PRO A 31 26.37 -11.23 -5.15
C PRO A 31 26.70 -10.20 -4.06
N LEU A 32 26.02 -10.23 -2.92
CA LEU A 32 26.22 -9.32 -1.79
C LEU A 32 27.18 -9.89 -0.73
N LEU A 33 27.50 -11.18 -0.81
CA LEU A 33 28.24 -11.91 0.22
C LEU A 33 29.66 -12.25 -0.22
N THR A 34 30.58 -12.24 0.74
CA THR A 34 31.88 -12.89 0.58
C THR A 34 31.73 -14.41 0.49
N LYS A 35 32.77 -15.10 0.03
CA LYS A 35 32.77 -16.58 -0.05
C LYS A 35 32.49 -17.24 1.31
N GLN A 36 33.06 -16.68 2.39
CA GLN A 36 32.88 -17.23 3.74
C GLN A 36 31.45 -17.01 4.24
N GLU A 37 30.88 -15.83 4.02
CA GLU A 37 29.48 -15.54 4.38
C GLU A 37 28.49 -16.38 3.58
N LEU A 38 28.78 -16.64 2.30
CA LEU A 38 27.95 -17.50 1.46
C LEU A 38 27.90 -18.94 2.00
N VAL A 39 29.03 -19.50 2.42
CA VAL A 39 29.09 -20.84 3.05
C VAL A 39 28.23 -20.86 4.32
N THR A 40 28.40 -19.88 5.20
CA THR A 40 27.62 -19.77 6.45
C THR A 40 26.12 -19.61 6.17
N THR A 41 25.75 -18.77 5.20
CA THR A 41 24.35 -18.51 4.83
C THR A 41 23.70 -19.74 4.22
N THR A 42 24.43 -20.47 3.36
CA THR A 42 23.95 -21.70 2.73
C THR A 42 23.65 -22.76 3.79
N ALA A 43 24.58 -22.98 4.73
CA ALA A 43 24.37 -23.91 5.84
C ALA A 43 23.17 -23.51 6.73
N ALA A 44 22.97 -22.20 6.96
CA ALA A 44 21.82 -21.71 7.71
C ALA A 44 20.49 -21.98 6.99
N VAL A 45 20.44 -21.78 5.67
CA VAL A 45 19.27 -22.06 4.83
C VAL A 45 18.95 -23.56 4.79
N GLU A 46 19.96 -24.41 4.63
CA GLU A 46 19.81 -25.86 4.67
C GLU A 46 19.27 -26.35 6.02
N ARG A 47 19.81 -25.80 7.12
CA ARG A 47 19.29 -26.09 8.46
C ARG A 47 17.84 -25.65 8.60
N PHE A 48 17.49 -24.44 8.15
CA PHE A 48 16.11 -23.94 8.22
C PHE A 48 15.13 -24.82 7.44
N LEU A 49 15.52 -25.31 6.26
CA LEU A 49 14.72 -26.25 5.48
C LEU A 49 14.52 -27.59 6.21
N ALA A 50 15.51 -28.06 6.96
CA ALA A 50 15.44 -29.32 7.69
C ALA A 50 14.75 -29.21 9.05
N THR A 51 14.73 -28.04 9.69
CA THR A 51 14.20 -27.83 11.04
C THR A 51 12.89 -27.05 11.03
N ASP A 52 12.95 -25.73 11.17
CA ASP A 52 11.83 -24.88 11.54
C ASP A 52 10.96 -24.49 10.35
N GLY A 53 11.57 -24.40 9.17
CA GLY A 53 10.94 -23.95 7.93
C GLY A 53 9.64 -24.69 7.60
N PRO A 54 9.60 -26.03 7.58
CA PRO A 54 8.38 -26.79 7.29
C PRO A 54 7.24 -26.52 8.29
N ALA A 55 7.54 -26.33 9.57
CA ALA A 55 6.53 -26.01 10.59
C ALA A 55 5.98 -24.59 10.40
N LEU A 56 6.87 -23.63 10.12
CA LEU A 56 6.49 -22.24 9.86
C LEU A 56 5.71 -22.09 8.55
N GLN A 57 6.10 -22.79 7.49
CA GLN A 57 5.38 -22.82 6.20
C GLN A 57 3.95 -23.33 6.38
N ARG A 58 3.76 -24.42 7.16
CA ARG A 58 2.42 -24.92 7.49
C ARG A 58 1.60 -23.89 8.26
N SER A 59 2.19 -23.28 9.29
CA SER A 59 1.54 -22.24 10.07
C SER A 59 1.13 -21.04 9.21
N LEU A 60 1.97 -20.65 8.24
CA LEU A 60 1.65 -19.58 7.29
C LEU A 60 0.50 -19.96 6.35
N CYS A 61 0.47 -21.20 5.84
CA CYS A 61 -0.64 -21.69 5.02
C CYS A 61 -1.96 -21.75 5.80
N GLU A 62 -1.91 -22.20 7.06
CA GLU A 62 -3.06 -22.20 7.97
C GLU A 62 -3.56 -20.78 8.25
N TYR A 63 -2.64 -19.85 8.54
CA TYR A 63 -2.94 -18.44 8.72
C TYR A 63 -3.59 -17.79 7.49
N ALA A 64 -3.19 -18.19 6.28
CA ALA A 64 -3.67 -17.62 5.03
C ALA A 64 -5.01 -18.18 4.55
N ALA A 65 -5.50 -19.28 5.13
CA ALA A 65 -6.65 -20.02 4.63
C ALA A 65 -7.91 -19.14 4.50
N ASP A 66 -8.15 -18.27 5.47
CA ASP A 66 -9.32 -17.40 5.55
C ASP A 66 -9.07 -15.97 5.04
N LYS A 67 -7.84 -15.63 4.63
CA LYS A 67 -7.46 -14.27 4.22
C LYS A 67 -7.48 -14.10 2.70
N SER A 68 -7.68 -12.87 2.27
CA SER A 68 -7.53 -12.47 0.86
C SER A 68 -6.06 -12.38 0.45
N SER A 69 -5.19 -11.99 1.39
CA SER A 69 -3.73 -11.91 1.23
C SER A 69 -3.07 -12.28 2.56
N TYR A 70 -2.07 -13.17 2.52
CA TYR A 70 -1.37 -13.58 3.73
C TYR A 70 -0.42 -12.49 4.27
N ILE A 71 -0.05 -11.50 3.45
CA ILE A 71 0.96 -10.49 3.80
C ILE A 71 0.36 -9.15 4.24
N GLU A 72 -0.94 -8.93 4.05
CA GLU A 72 -1.55 -7.62 4.25
C GLU A 72 -1.34 -7.09 5.68
N ASP A 73 -1.64 -7.90 6.68
CA ASP A 73 -1.51 -7.51 8.09
C ASP A 73 -0.04 -7.27 8.47
N PHE A 74 0.87 -8.18 8.09
CA PHE A 74 2.31 -8.01 8.33
C PHE A 74 2.88 -6.75 7.67
N TRP A 75 2.35 -6.38 6.50
CA TRP A 75 2.76 -5.17 5.80
C TRP A 75 2.26 -3.92 6.52
N PHE A 76 1.02 -3.90 7.00
CA PHE A 76 0.55 -2.78 7.84
C PHE A 76 1.39 -2.63 9.10
N ASP A 77 1.64 -3.73 9.81
CA ASP A 77 2.44 -3.72 11.04
C ASP A 77 3.85 -3.15 10.81
N ALA A 78 4.50 -3.54 9.70
CA ALA A 78 5.84 -3.06 9.35
C ALA A 78 5.92 -1.53 9.17
N TYR A 79 4.86 -0.89 8.67
CA TYR A 79 4.82 0.57 8.45
C TYR A 79 4.25 1.36 9.62
N LEU A 80 3.37 0.75 10.40
CA LEU A 80 2.65 1.42 11.49
C LEU A 80 3.36 1.29 12.85
N SER A 81 4.19 0.25 13.03
CA SER A 81 4.94 0.03 14.28
C SER A 81 6.27 0.81 14.35
N GLY A 82 6.71 1.41 13.24
CA GLY A 82 7.97 2.16 13.20
C GLY A 82 7.85 3.53 13.85
N SER A 83 8.79 3.88 14.73
CA SER A 83 8.85 5.19 15.41
C SER A 83 9.62 6.27 14.63
N SER A 84 10.22 5.92 13.50
CA SER A 84 10.92 6.86 12.63
C SER A 84 9.93 7.87 12.02
N SER A 85 10.36 9.12 11.86
CA SER A 85 9.56 10.14 11.19
C SER A 85 9.10 9.66 9.81
N VAL A 86 7.80 9.78 9.51
CA VAL A 86 7.27 9.45 8.17
C VAL A 86 7.80 10.40 7.09
N VAL A 87 8.25 11.60 7.49
CA VAL A 87 8.87 12.58 6.60
C VAL A 87 10.25 12.05 6.18
N LEU A 88 10.51 12.06 4.87
CA LEU A 88 11.69 11.48 4.19
C LEU A 88 11.78 9.95 4.20
N ASN A 89 11.41 9.28 5.29
CA ASN A 89 11.61 7.83 5.39
C ASN A 89 10.56 7.03 4.62
N ILE A 90 9.31 7.50 4.58
CA ILE A 90 8.20 6.71 4.03
C ILE A 90 7.36 7.52 3.04
N ASN A 91 7.11 8.81 3.28
CA ASN A 91 6.21 9.60 2.44
C ASN A 91 6.86 9.98 1.10
N PRO A 92 6.40 9.41 -0.04
CA PRO A 92 6.82 9.90 -1.35
C PRO A 92 6.03 11.16 -1.74
N TYR A 93 6.49 11.87 -2.76
CA TYR A 93 5.71 12.91 -3.44
C TYR A 93 5.86 12.80 -4.95
N PHE A 94 4.85 13.25 -5.67
CA PHE A 94 4.89 13.40 -7.12
C PHE A 94 4.87 14.89 -7.47
N VAL A 95 5.63 15.26 -8.49
CA VAL A 95 5.54 16.60 -9.09
C VAL A 95 4.62 16.47 -10.30
N LEU A 96 3.54 17.26 -10.31
CA LEU A 96 2.61 17.30 -11.43
C LEU A 96 3.14 18.27 -12.49
N GLU A 97 2.98 17.91 -13.76
CA GLU A 97 3.26 18.80 -14.88
C GLU A 97 2.34 20.03 -14.83
N ASP A 98 2.86 21.14 -15.33
CA ASP A 98 2.08 22.37 -15.50
C ASP A 98 0.97 22.18 -16.54
N ASP A 99 -0.13 22.92 -16.35
CA ASP A 99 -1.18 22.95 -17.37
C ASP A 99 -0.58 23.53 -18.66
N PRO A 100 -0.81 22.90 -19.83
CA PRO A 100 -0.29 23.40 -21.10
C PRO A 100 -0.78 24.81 -21.44
N THR A 101 -1.86 25.26 -20.80
CA THR A 101 -2.40 26.62 -20.88
C THR A 101 -1.83 27.48 -19.74
N PRO A 102 -0.91 28.43 -20.00
CA PRO A 102 -0.20 29.15 -18.94
C PRO A 102 -1.13 29.90 -17.96
N SER A 103 -2.26 30.43 -18.44
CA SER A 103 -3.23 31.14 -17.59
C SER A 103 -3.90 30.24 -16.54
N ASN A 104 -3.90 28.92 -16.73
CA ASN A 104 -4.46 27.96 -15.79
C ASN A 104 -3.49 27.63 -14.63
N ASN A 105 -2.24 28.09 -14.70
CA ASN A 105 -1.23 27.82 -13.69
C ASN A 105 -1.18 28.86 -12.56
N ASP A 106 -2.08 29.85 -12.55
CA ASP A 106 -2.30 30.68 -11.36
C ASP A 106 -2.66 29.80 -10.15
N GLN A 107 -2.10 30.13 -8.99
CA GLN A 107 -2.19 29.28 -7.79
C GLN A 107 -3.64 28.98 -7.39
N VAL A 108 -4.51 30.00 -7.39
CA VAL A 108 -5.89 29.85 -6.93
C VAL A 108 -6.70 29.04 -7.95
N HIS A 109 -6.55 29.36 -9.24
CA HIS A 109 -7.23 28.64 -10.31
C HIS A 109 -6.81 27.17 -10.37
N ARG A 110 -5.51 26.88 -10.31
CA ARG A 110 -4.99 25.51 -10.33
C ARG A 110 -5.40 24.73 -9.10
N ALA A 111 -5.34 25.33 -7.90
CA ALA A 111 -5.79 24.68 -6.67
C ALA A 111 -7.27 24.33 -6.71
N ALA A 112 -8.13 25.25 -7.18
CA ALA A 112 -9.56 25.00 -7.35
C ALA A 112 -9.82 23.89 -8.38
N SER A 113 -9.16 23.93 -9.54
CA SER A 113 -9.31 22.92 -10.59
C SER A 113 -8.90 21.52 -10.14
N LEU A 114 -7.74 21.39 -9.48
CA LEU A 114 -7.26 20.12 -8.93
C LEU A 114 -8.20 19.59 -7.82
N THR A 115 -8.67 20.48 -6.94
CA THR A 115 -9.62 20.14 -5.88
C THR A 115 -10.93 19.62 -6.47
N MET A 116 -11.50 20.33 -7.45
CA MET A 116 -12.73 19.89 -8.13
C MET A 116 -12.56 18.55 -8.85
N SER A 117 -11.41 18.33 -9.50
CA SER A 117 -11.09 17.05 -10.15
C SER A 117 -10.99 15.91 -9.13
N ALA A 118 -10.34 16.14 -7.99
CA ALA A 118 -10.29 15.18 -6.88
C ALA A 118 -11.68 14.89 -6.31
N LEU A 119 -12.54 15.89 -6.13
CA LEU A 119 -13.91 15.72 -5.66
C LEU A 119 -14.75 14.89 -6.64
N GLN A 120 -14.63 15.11 -7.95
CA GLN A 120 -15.29 14.28 -8.96
C GLN A 120 -14.83 12.82 -8.90
N PHE A 121 -13.53 12.60 -8.67
CA PHE A 121 -12.98 11.26 -8.49
C PHE A 121 -13.54 10.59 -7.23
N ILE A 122 -13.54 11.30 -6.09
CA ILE A 122 -14.15 10.83 -4.83
C ILE A 122 -15.62 10.47 -5.06
N GLY A 123 -16.36 11.31 -5.77
CA GLY A 123 -17.76 11.07 -6.11
C GLY A 123 -17.95 9.77 -6.89
N LYS A 124 -17.16 9.53 -7.96
CA LYS A 124 -17.20 8.29 -8.73
C LYS A 124 -16.82 7.06 -7.89
N LEU A 125 -15.79 7.17 -7.06
CA LEU A 125 -15.34 6.09 -6.19
C LEU A 125 -16.41 5.71 -5.15
N ARG A 126 -16.99 6.70 -4.46
CA ARG A 126 -18.06 6.50 -3.46
C ARG A 126 -19.34 5.96 -4.11
N ALA A 127 -19.68 6.41 -5.31
CA ALA A 127 -20.82 5.91 -6.07
C ALA A 127 -20.58 4.52 -6.68
N GLY A 128 -19.36 3.98 -6.58
CA GLY A 128 -18.99 2.70 -7.20
C GLY A 128 -19.07 2.74 -8.73
N THR A 129 -18.90 3.90 -9.36
CA THR A 129 -18.94 4.12 -10.81
C THR A 129 -17.56 4.39 -11.41
N LEU A 130 -16.51 4.45 -10.58
CA LEU A 130 -15.13 4.46 -11.05
C LEU A 130 -14.85 3.12 -11.75
N ALA A 131 -14.25 3.16 -12.94
CA ALA A 131 -13.81 1.95 -13.62
C ALA A 131 -12.81 1.19 -12.74
N ALA A 132 -12.92 -0.14 -12.70
CA ALA A 132 -11.93 -0.96 -12.00
C ALA A 132 -10.61 -0.94 -12.78
N ASP A 133 -9.50 -0.80 -12.07
CA ASP A 133 -8.19 -0.82 -12.69
C ASP A 133 -7.87 -2.20 -13.25
N ASP A 134 -7.20 -2.22 -14.40
CA ASP A 134 -6.61 -3.41 -14.98
C ASP A 134 -5.18 -3.15 -15.44
N TRP A 135 -4.38 -4.20 -15.46
CA TRP A 135 -3.07 -4.19 -16.08
C TRP A 135 -3.06 -5.20 -17.22
N ARG A 136 -3.05 -4.68 -18.45
CA ARG A 136 -3.02 -5.49 -19.69
C ARG A 136 -4.13 -6.55 -19.71
N GLY A 137 -5.35 -6.17 -19.32
CA GLY A 137 -6.52 -7.05 -19.25
C GLY A 137 -6.61 -7.91 -17.98
N THR A 138 -5.66 -7.79 -17.04
CA THR A 138 -5.74 -8.46 -15.73
C THR A 138 -6.31 -7.49 -14.69
N PRO A 139 -7.49 -7.77 -14.11
CA PRO A 139 -8.08 -6.91 -13.09
C PRO A 139 -7.19 -6.75 -11.86
N LEU A 140 -7.15 -5.54 -11.30
CA LEU A 140 -6.38 -5.21 -10.10
C LEU A 140 -7.28 -5.00 -8.88
N CYS A 141 -6.70 -5.18 -7.69
CA CYS A 141 -7.39 -4.95 -6.43
C CYS A 141 -7.58 -3.46 -6.16
N MET A 142 -8.83 -3.00 -6.18
CA MET A 142 -9.23 -1.64 -5.77
C MET A 142 -9.35 -1.43 -4.24
N ASN A 143 -9.00 -2.39 -3.36
CA ASN A 143 -9.27 -2.25 -1.92
C ASN A 143 -8.56 -1.05 -1.29
N GLN A 144 -7.35 -0.72 -1.76
CA GLN A 144 -6.58 0.43 -1.28
C GLN A 144 -7.26 1.77 -1.55
N TYR A 145 -8.11 1.87 -2.58
CA TYR A 145 -8.83 3.09 -2.90
C TYR A 145 -9.74 3.55 -1.75
N ARG A 146 -10.21 2.61 -0.92
CA ARG A 146 -11.01 2.92 0.28
C ARG A 146 -10.24 3.77 1.30
N LYS A 147 -8.91 3.76 1.24
CA LYS A 147 -8.02 4.48 2.17
C LYS A 147 -7.47 5.79 1.59
N LEU A 148 -7.84 6.18 0.35
CA LEU A 148 -7.33 7.39 -0.31
C LEU A 148 -7.92 8.69 0.26
N PHE A 149 -9.18 8.67 0.71
CA PHE A 149 -9.89 9.89 1.11
C PHE A 149 -10.63 9.70 2.42
N GLY A 150 -10.66 10.76 3.22
CA GLY A 150 -11.28 10.73 4.54
C GLY A 150 -10.53 9.86 5.55
N CYS A 151 -9.30 9.45 5.24
CA CYS A 151 -8.47 8.64 6.13
C CYS A 151 -7.23 9.40 6.58
N THR A 152 -6.73 9.08 7.77
CA THR A 152 -5.49 9.62 8.32
C THR A 152 -4.78 8.58 9.16
N ARG A 153 -3.47 8.74 9.34
CA ARG A 153 -2.67 7.96 10.29
C ARG A 153 -2.69 8.67 11.64
N VAL A 154 -3.17 7.99 12.67
CA VAL A 154 -3.24 8.48 14.05
C VAL A 154 -2.11 7.84 14.86
N PRO A 155 -1.25 8.65 15.52
CA PRO A 155 -0.14 8.10 16.28
C PRO A 155 -0.58 7.45 17.59
N HIS A 156 0.02 6.32 17.93
CA HIS A 156 -0.18 5.62 19.22
C HIS A 156 1.15 5.15 19.82
N GLN A 157 1.11 4.65 21.06
CA GLN A 157 2.32 4.26 21.80
C GLN A 157 2.98 2.99 21.24
N GLU A 158 2.19 2.00 20.82
CA GLU A 158 2.69 0.70 20.35
C GLU A 158 2.77 0.63 18.83
N ALA A 159 1.68 0.98 18.14
CA ALA A 159 1.63 1.05 16.68
C ALA A 159 0.55 2.04 16.24
N ASP A 160 0.85 2.84 15.23
CA ASP A 160 -0.10 3.82 14.70
C ASP A 160 -1.31 3.14 14.05
N GLU A 161 -2.42 3.89 13.94
CA GLU A 161 -3.66 3.39 13.36
C GLU A 161 -4.04 4.17 12.10
N ILE A 162 -4.58 3.50 11.08
CA ILE A 162 -5.24 4.18 9.96
C ILE A 162 -6.72 4.33 10.30
N VAL A 163 -7.15 5.55 10.57
CA VAL A 163 -8.54 5.88 10.89
C VAL A 163 -9.23 6.51 9.67
N CYS A 164 -10.42 6.03 9.33
CA CYS A 164 -11.19 6.46 8.17
C CYS A 164 -12.59 6.98 8.53
N TYR A 165 -12.98 8.09 7.90
CA TYR A 165 -14.26 8.79 8.05
C TYR A 165 -14.96 8.88 6.68
N PRO A 166 -15.59 7.79 6.19
CA PRO A 166 -16.12 7.71 4.83
C PRO A 166 -17.22 8.74 4.55
N GLU A 167 -17.96 9.17 5.58
CA GLU A 167 -19.02 10.17 5.50
C GLU A 167 -18.52 11.61 5.57
N SER A 168 -17.21 11.85 5.69
CA SER A 168 -16.68 13.22 5.70
C SER A 168 -16.99 13.94 4.38
N ARG A 169 -17.46 15.19 4.51
CA ARG A 169 -17.86 16.09 3.43
C ARG A 169 -17.12 17.42 3.44
N HIS A 170 -16.08 17.58 4.25
CA HIS A 170 -15.27 18.79 4.26
C HIS A 170 -13.87 18.51 3.72
N LEU A 171 -13.22 19.55 3.23
CA LEU A 171 -11.82 19.57 2.87
C LEU A 171 -11.03 20.43 3.86
N VAL A 172 -9.76 20.11 4.04
CA VAL A 172 -8.84 20.89 4.89
C VAL A 172 -7.84 21.61 4.00
N VAL A 173 -7.75 22.94 4.16
CA VAL A 173 -6.78 23.79 3.47
C VAL A 173 -5.74 24.26 4.46
N MET A 174 -4.46 24.11 4.12
CA MET A 174 -3.34 24.59 4.92
C MET A 174 -2.71 25.80 4.24
N ALA A 175 -2.66 26.94 4.94
CA ALA A 175 -2.02 28.15 4.43
C ALA A 175 -1.30 28.89 5.57
N LYS A 176 -0.01 29.20 5.37
CA LYS A 176 0.83 29.96 6.33
C LYS A 176 0.78 29.38 7.76
N GLY A 177 0.84 28.05 7.87
CA GLY A 177 0.80 27.34 9.16
C GLY A 177 -0.56 27.27 9.83
N ARG A 178 -1.65 27.65 9.14
CA ARG A 178 -3.03 27.58 9.65
C ARG A 178 -3.85 26.59 8.83
N GLY A 179 -4.68 25.82 9.52
CA GLY A 179 -5.67 24.93 8.92
C GLY A 179 -7.04 25.59 8.86
N PHE A 180 -7.73 25.43 7.74
CA PHE A 180 -9.11 25.86 7.51
C PHE A 180 -9.89 24.64 7.04
N HIS A 181 -11.15 24.51 7.45
CA HIS A 181 -12.07 23.58 6.79
C HIS A 181 -12.98 24.34 5.82
N LEU A 182 -13.43 23.64 4.79
CA LEU A 182 -14.49 24.09 3.90
C LEU A 182 -15.43 22.91 3.69
N ASP A 183 -16.72 23.14 3.89
CA ASP A 183 -17.75 22.15 3.59
C ASP A 183 -17.94 22.05 2.07
N GLY A 184 -18.08 20.82 1.58
CA GLY A 184 -18.37 20.47 0.19
C GLY A 184 -19.80 19.99 -0.03
#